data_AF-A0A378A8X8-F1
#
_entry.id   AF-A0A378A8X8-F1
#
_cell.length_a   1.000
_cell.length_b   1.000
_cell.length_c   1.000
_cell.angle_alpha   90.00
_cell.angle_beta   90.00
_cell.angle_gamma   90.00
#
_symmetry.space_group_name_H-M   'P 1'
#
loop_
_entity.id
_entity.type
_entity.pdbx_description
1 polymer ?
#
loop_
_entity_poly.entity_id
_entity_poly.type
_entity_poly.pdbx_seq_one_letter_code
_entity_poly.pdbx_strand_id
1 'polypeptide(L)'
;MRLWDNKIYGLVAPGYQMARIAAATLAGEDACFSGADMSTKLKLLGVDVASFGDAQGRTPGCQSYQWTDGPQQIYKKIVVSQDGKALLGGVLVGDASDYATLLQMMLNGMALPPRPESLILPALEGAAPKALGVAALPDSAPICSCHNVSKGDICQAVNNGARDMSAIKSCTRAASGCGGCSALVKQVMEYQLAEQGVEVKKRRLRTFPVVAPGDLPSGAG
;
A
#
# COMPACT_ATOMS: atom_id res chain seq x y z
N MET A 1 14.65 -21.75 -9.28
CA MET A 1 14.89 -20.59 -8.41
C MET A 1 16.30 -20.07 -8.71
N ARG A 2 16.47 -18.94 -9.41
CA ARG A 2 17.80 -18.37 -9.64
C ARG A 2 18.17 -17.47 -8.45
N LEU A 3 19.41 -17.60 -8.00
CA LEU A 3 20.01 -16.81 -6.93
C LEU A 3 20.50 -15.48 -7.54
N TRP A 4 20.08 -14.35 -6.99
CA TRP A 4 20.62 -13.03 -7.36
C TRP A 4 21.18 -12.38 -6.11
N ASP A 5 22.45 -11.97 -6.12
CA ASP A 5 23.16 -11.40 -4.95
C ASP A 5 23.01 -12.24 -3.66
N ASN A 6 23.15 -13.57 -3.79
CA ASN A 6 22.96 -14.54 -2.69
C ASN A 6 21.57 -14.48 -2.00
N LYS A 7 20.57 -13.90 -2.67
CA LYS A 7 19.19 -13.76 -2.19
C LYS A 7 18.21 -14.50 -3.10
N ILE A 8 17.12 -14.96 -2.49
CA ILE A 8 16.00 -15.62 -3.15
C ILE A 8 14.77 -14.72 -3.01
N TYR A 9 14.16 -14.36 -4.14
CA TYR A 9 12.96 -13.54 -4.19
C TYR A 9 11.71 -14.44 -4.27
N GLY A 10 11.00 -14.59 -3.15
CA GLY A 10 9.77 -15.40 -3.05
C GLY A 10 8.49 -14.67 -3.44
N LEU A 11 8.57 -13.58 -4.21
CA LEU A 11 7.48 -12.64 -4.43
C LEU A 11 7.08 -12.54 -5.89
N VAL A 12 5.79 -12.27 -6.14
CA VAL A 12 5.22 -12.17 -7.48
C VAL A 12 5.83 -11.03 -8.29
N ALA A 13 6.02 -9.85 -7.70
CA ALA A 13 6.56 -8.68 -8.42
C ALA A 13 7.99 -8.90 -8.94
N PRO A 14 8.98 -9.32 -8.11
CA PRO A 14 10.29 -9.73 -8.60
C PRO A 14 10.21 -10.87 -9.63
N GLY A 15 9.29 -11.83 -9.43
CA GLY A 15 9.04 -12.91 -10.40
C GLY A 15 8.69 -12.40 -11.80
N TYR A 16 7.76 -11.45 -11.89
CA TYR A 16 7.38 -10.83 -13.17
C TYR A 16 8.49 -9.99 -13.77
N GLN A 17 9.24 -9.24 -12.95
CA GLN A 17 10.37 -8.45 -13.44
C GLN A 17 11.47 -9.35 -14.02
N MET A 18 11.83 -10.44 -13.32
CA MET A 18 12.78 -11.44 -13.82
C MET A 18 12.30 -12.10 -15.11
N ALA A 19 11.00 -12.42 -15.22
CA ALA A 19 10.43 -12.99 -16.45
C ALA A 19 10.49 -12.01 -17.63
N ARG A 20 10.19 -10.72 -17.42
CA ARG A 20 10.31 -9.68 -18.46
C ARG A 20 11.75 -9.52 -18.94
N ILE A 21 12.71 -9.49 -18.02
CA ILE A 21 14.14 -9.36 -18.35
C ILE A 21 14.65 -10.59 -19.11
N ALA A 22 14.23 -11.78 -18.69
CA ALA A 22 14.55 -13.01 -19.42
C ALA A 22 14.00 -12.98 -20.86
N ALA A 23 12.75 -12.53 -21.05
CA ALA A 23 12.16 -12.38 -22.37
C ALA A 23 12.91 -11.33 -23.22
N ALA A 24 13.26 -10.18 -22.65
CA ALA A 24 14.04 -9.12 -23.30
C ALA A 24 15.42 -9.62 -23.73
N THR A 25 16.11 -10.36 -22.86
CA THR A 25 17.41 -10.98 -23.17
C THR A 25 17.30 -11.95 -24.34
N LEU A 26 16.25 -12.79 -24.36
CA LEU A 26 15.98 -13.72 -25.48
C LEU A 26 15.64 -12.99 -26.78
N ALA A 27 15.05 -11.79 -26.69
CA ALA A 27 14.78 -10.92 -27.83
C ALA A 27 16.01 -10.11 -28.29
N GLY A 28 17.16 -10.23 -27.61
CA GLY A 28 18.39 -9.50 -27.92
C GLY A 28 18.44 -8.07 -27.38
N GLU A 29 17.55 -7.73 -26.44
CA GLU A 29 17.54 -6.44 -25.76
C GLU A 29 18.50 -6.44 -24.56
N ASP A 30 19.17 -5.30 -24.32
CA ASP A 30 20.05 -5.14 -23.16
C ASP A 30 19.22 -4.75 -21.92
N ALA A 31 18.85 -5.75 -21.13
CA ALA A 31 18.07 -5.60 -19.91
C ALA A 31 18.72 -6.36 -18.75
N CYS A 32 18.87 -5.69 -17.60
CA CYS A 32 19.48 -6.28 -16.40
C CYS A 32 18.54 -6.17 -15.19
N PHE A 33 18.54 -7.21 -14.34
CA PHE A 33 17.81 -7.19 -13.07
C PHE A 33 18.70 -6.57 -11.99
N SER A 34 18.27 -5.44 -11.43
CA SER A 34 19.00 -4.67 -10.43
C SER A 34 18.51 -4.92 -8.99
N GLY A 35 17.80 -6.02 -8.77
CA GLY A 35 17.11 -6.30 -7.50
C GLY A 35 15.65 -5.82 -7.52
N ALA A 36 14.92 -6.12 -6.45
CA ALA A 36 13.53 -5.76 -6.31
C ALA A 36 13.15 -5.43 -4.87
N ASP A 37 12.11 -4.62 -4.71
CA ASP A 37 11.50 -4.33 -3.42
C ASP A 37 10.98 -5.63 -2.79
N MET A 38 11.45 -5.90 -1.57
CA MET A 38 11.04 -7.06 -0.76
C MET A 38 9.81 -6.75 0.10
N SER A 39 9.14 -5.63 -0.13
CA SER A 39 7.90 -5.30 0.54
C SER A 39 6.79 -6.29 0.18
N THR A 40 6.11 -6.79 1.20
CA THR A 40 5.03 -7.77 1.04
C THR A 40 3.86 -7.38 1.89
N LYS A 41 2.65 -7.45 1.31
CA LYS A 41 1.40 -7.46 2.05
C LYS A 41 0.75 -8.84 1.86
N LEU A 42 0.67 -9.62 2.93
CA LEU A 42 0.10 -10.96 2.96
C LEU A 42 -1.23 -10.91 3.72
N LYS A 43 -2.27 -11.49 3.12
CA LYS A 43 -3.53 -11.78 3.82
C LYS A 43 -3.49 -13.25 4.23
N LEU A 44 -3.08 -13.52 5.46
CA LEU A 44 -3.08 -14.87 6.02
C LEU A 44 -4.17 -14.93 7.09
N LEU A 45 -5.15 -15.84 6.93
CA LEU A 45 -6.17 -16.16 7.94
C LEU A 45 -6.87 -14.94 8.58
N GLY A 46 -7.28 -13.97 7.76
CA GLY A 46 -8.05 -12.80 8.22
C GLY A 46 -7.22 -11.70 8.90
N VAL A 47 -5.90 -11.85 9.01
CA VAL A 47 -4.99 -10.85 9.56
C VAL A 47 -4.18 -10.22 8.43
N ASP A 48 -4.24 -8.88 8.33
CA ASP A 48 -3.43 -8.11 7.39
C ASP A 48 -2.00 -8.01 7.95
N VAL A 49 -1.02 -8.59 7.24
CA VAL A 49 0.40 -8.45 7.58
C VAL A 49 1.11 -7.72 6.45
N ALA A 50 1.88 -6.70 6.78
CA ALA A 50 2.75 -6.01 5.84
C ALA A 50 4.14 -5.79 6.41
N SER A 51 5.17 -5.94 5.58
CA SER A 51 6.55 -5.58 5.92
C SER A 51 7.22 -4.93 4.73
N PHE A 52 8.08 -3.95 4.97
CA PHE A 52 8.79 -3.20 3.93
C PHE A 52 10.15 -2.71 4.43
N GLY A 53 11.09 -2.53 3.49
CA GLY A 53 12.42 -1.97 3.77
C GLY A 53 13.21 -2.73 4.84
N ASP A 54 14.02 -2.00 5.60
CA ASP A 54 14.77 -2.52 6.76
C ASP A 54 13.88 -2.62 8.00
N ALA A 55 12.88 -3.50 7.93
CA ALA A 55 11.92 -3.75 9.01
C ALA A 55 12.55 -4.21 10.34
N GLN A 56 13.75 -4.80 10.27
CA GLN A 56 14.45 -5.33 11.44
C GLN A 56 15.39 -4.30 12.08
N GLY A 57 15.67 -3.16 11.43
CA GLY A 57 16.61 -2.17 11.95
C GLY A 57 18.04 -2.67 11.94
N ARG A 58 18.47 -3.25 10.81
CA ARG A 58 19.85 -3.68 10.58
C ARG A 58 20.78 -2.50 10.29
N THR A 59 20.22 -1.38 9.83
CA THR A 59 20.96 -0.15 9.53
C THR A 59 21.58 0.39 10.83
N PRO A 60 22.92 0.56 10.90
CA PRO A 60 23.57 1.05 12.10
C PRO A 60 23.02 2.41 12.55
N GLY A 61 22.78 2.55 13.85
CA GLY A 61 22.27 3.79 14.44
C GLY A 61 20.80 4.11 14.13
N CYS A 62 20.06 3.21 13.46
CA CYS A 62 18.64 3.41 13.22
C CYS A 62 17.84 3.47 14.54
N GLN A 63 16.70 4.15 14.49
CA GLN A 63 15.77 4.23 15.61
C GLN A 63 14.49 3.47 15.24
N SER A 64 13.86 2.83 16.22
CA SER A 64 12.62 2.07 16.01
C SER A 64 11.51 2.56 16.92
N TYR A 65 10.32 2.75 16.33
CA TYR A 65 9.10 3.06 17.06
C TYR A 65 8.14 1.88 16.92
N GLN A 66 7.48 1.53 18.03
CA GLN A 66 6.53 0.42 18.06
C GLN A 66 5.25 0.83 18.79
N TRP A 67 4.12 0.35 18.28
CA TRP A 67 2.81 0.48 18.88
C TRP A 67 2.11 -0.88 18.86
N THR A 68 1.38 -1.18 19.92
CA THR A 68 0.72 -2.47 20.09
C THR A 68 -0.63 -2.27 20.77
N ASP A 69 -1.65 -2.90 20.21
CA ASP A 69 -2.99 -3.02 20.80
C ASP A 69 -3.27 -4.52 20.99
N GLY A 70 -3.20 -4.97 22.24
CA GLY A 70 -3.42 -6.37 22.61
C GLY A 70 -4.84 -6.83 22.28
N PRO A 71 -5.90 -6.15 22.76
CA PRO A 71 -7.28 -6.50 22.45
C PRO A 71 -7.59 -6.60 20.95
N GLN A 72 -7.08 -5.67 20.13
CA GLN A 72 -7.29 -5.70 18.68
C GLN A 72 -6.28 -6.58 17.91
N GLN A 73 -5.31 -7.18 18.61
CA GLN A 73 -4.22 -7.96 18.00
C GLN A 73 -3.45 -7.17 16.93
N ILE A 74 -3.25 -5.87 17.17
CA ILE A 74 -2.52 -4.99 16.24
C ILE A 74 -1.10 -4.78 16.75
N TYR A 75 -0.14 -4.93 15.84
CA TYR A 75 1.25 -4.57 16.08
C TYR A 75 1.78 -3.75 14.91
N LYS A 76 2.33 -2.58 15.19
CA LYS A 76 2.93 -1.69 14.19
C LYS A 76 4.32 -1.29 14.64
N LYS A 77 5.31 -1.41 13.75
CA LYS A 77 6.69 -0.99 13.94
C LYS A 77 7.17 -0.22 12.71
N ILE A 78 7.85 0.88 12.94
CA ILE A 78 8.62 1.59 11.89
C ILE A 78 10.07 1.73 12.34
N VAL A 79 10.96 1.77 11.36
CA VAL A 79 12.40 1.99 11.52
C VAL A 79 12.77 3.25 10.76
N VAL A 80 13.44 4.17 11.43
CA VAL A 80 13.86 5.46 10.87
C VAL A 80 15.38 5.62 10.93
N SER A 81 15.92 6.50 10.09
CA SER A 81 17.33 6.86 10.08
C SER A 81 17.79 7.44 11.43
N GLN A 82 19.10 7.41 11.68
CA GLN A 82 19.68 7.92 12.92
C GLN A 82 19.33 9.40 13.20
N ASP A 83 19.18 10.20 12.15
CA ASP A 83 18.80 11.61 12.22
C ASP A 83 17.27 11.84 12.26
N GLY A 84 16.47 10.77 12.23
CA GLY A 84 15.00 10.82 12.29
C GLY A 84 14.33 11.38 11.04
N LYS A 85 15.05 11.55 9.93
CA LYS A 85 14.52 12.23 8.73
C LYS A 85 13.93 11.29 7.68
N ALA A 86 14.40 10.06 7.60
CA ALA A 86 14.02 9.10 6.57
C ALA A 86 13.44 7.82 7.16
N LEU A 87 12.41 7.27 6.50
CA LEU A 87 11.83 5.99 6.85
C LEU A 87 12.61 4.87 6.15
N LEU A 88 13.18 3.95 6.93
CA LEU A 88 14.00 2.84 6.43
C LEU A 88 13.19 1.56 6.22
N GLY A 89 12.15 1.35 7.01
CA GLY A 89 11.32 0.15 6.92
C GLY A 89 10.25 0.06 8.00
N GLY A 90 9.52 -1.06 8.03
CA GLY A 90 8.50 -1.30 9.04
C GLY A 90 7.80 -2.65 8.90
N VAL A 91 7.01 -2.95 9.93
CA VAL A 91 6.13 -4.13 10.05
C VAL A 91 4.77 -3.69 10.57
N LEU A 92 3.69 -4.12 9.93
CA LEU A 92 2.31 -3.90 10.35
C LEU A 92 1.61 -5.25 10.40
N VAL A 93 0.92 -5.56 11.50
CA VAL A 93 0.20 -6.80 11.75
C VAL A 93 -1.16 -6.45 12.32
N GLY A 94 -2.22 -7.12 11.86
CA GLY A 94 -3.59 -6.84 12.26
C GLY A 94 -4.20 -5.73 11.42
N ASP A 95 -3.62 -4.54 11.49
CA ASP A 95 -4.00 -3.37 10.69
C ASP A 95 -2.83 -2.89 9.82
N ALA A 96 -2.94 -3.11 8.52
CA ALA A 96 -1.99 -2.62 7.51
C ALA A 96 -2.60 -1.56 6.59
N SER A 97 -3.49 -0.71 7.11
CA SER A 97 -4.06 0.43 6.40
C SER A 97 -3.01 1.49 6.03
N ASP A 98 -2.07 1.75 6.94
CA ASP A 98 -0.99 2.74 6.75
C ASP A 98 0.13 2.25 5.82
N TYR A 99 0.13 0.96 5.45
CA TYR A 99 1.19 0.33 4.65
C TYR A 99 1.52 1.12 3.39
N ALA A 100 0.50 1.51 2.64
CA ALA A 100 0.72 2.10 1.33
C ALA A 100 1.36 3.50 1.42
N THR A 101 0.94 4.30 2.42
CA THR A 101 1.56 5.60 2.71
C THR A 101 3.00 5.43 3.16
N LEU A 102 3.25 4.55 4.12
CA LEU A 102 4.59 4.30 4.66
C LEU A 102 5.54 3.77 3.59
N LEU A 103 5.07 2.87 2.73
CA LEU A 103 5.86 2.38 1.60
C LEU A 103 6.29 3.52 0.67
N GLN A 104 5.37 4.42 0.32
CA GLN A 104 5.69 5.56 -0.55
C GLN A 104 6.63 6.56 0.12
N MET A 105 6.49 6.80 1.42
CA MET A 105 7.42 7.64 2.18
C MET A 105 8.85 7.10 2.10
N MET A 106 9.01 5.78 2.24
CA MET A 106 10.32 5.12 2.15
C MET A 106 10.86 5.13 0.71
N LEU A 107 10.06 4.72 -0.28
CA LEU A 107 10.50 4.64 -1.67
C LEU A 107 10.90 6.00 -2.27
N ASN A 108 10.22 7.08 -1.87
CA ASN A 108 10.47 8.43 -2.39
C ASN A 108 11.35 9.27 -1.46
N GLY A 109 11.92 8.69 -0.38
CA GLY A 109 12.78 9.41 0.55
C GLY A 109 12.14 10.64 1.19
N MET A 110 10.84 10.55 1.48
CA MET A 110 10.05 11.69 1.95
C MET A 110 10.41 12.07 3.38
N ALA A 111 10.42 13.38 3.67
CA ALA A 111 10.70 13.88 5.01
C ALA A 111 9.65 13.38 6.01
N LEU A 112 10.13 12.87 7.14
CA LEU A 112 9.26 12.43 8.24
C LEU A 112 8.72 13.62 9.05
N PRO A 113 7.54 13.48 9.66
CA PRO A 113 7.04 14.47 10.61
C PRO A 113 7.97 14.55 11.84
N PRO A 114 7.95 15.67 12.60
CA PRO A 114 8.77 15.83 13.81
C PRO A 114 8.61 14.72 14.85
N ARG A 115 7.47 14.01 14.82
CA ARG A 115 7.17 12.84 15.64
C ARG A 115 6.88 11.63 14.74
N PRO A 116 7.88 10.83 14.35
CA PRO A 116 7.69 9.69 13.45
C PRO A 116 6.69 8.64 13.96
N GLU A 117 6.61 8.45 15.28
CA GLU A 117 5.65 7.55 15.92
C GLU A 117 4.20 7.87 15.59
N SER A 118 3.89 9.14 15.31
CA SER A 118 2.55 9.57 14.91
C SER A 118 2.05 8.88 13.63
N LEU A 119 2.95 8.36 12.79
CA LEU A 119 2.60 7.63 11.58
C LEU A 119 1.92 6.29 11.87
N ILE A 120 2.24 5.64 12.99
CA ILE A 120 1.73 4.29 13.34
C ILE A 120 0.67 4.27 14.45
N LEU A 121 0.46 5.39 15.15
CA LEU A 121 -0.58 5.46 16.19
C LEU A 121 -2.01 5.34 15.61
N PRO A 122 -3.04 5.01 16.39
CA PRO A 122 -4.42 5.10 15.89
C PRO A 122 -4.75 6.58 15.59
N ALA A 123 -5.57 6.81 14.55
CA ALA A 123 -6.11 8.14 14.30
C ALA A 123 -7.11 8.48 15.41
N LEU A 124 -6.88 9.57 16.13
CA LEU A 124 -7.88 10.12 17.03
C LEU A 124 -9.07 10.64 16.21
N GLU A 125 -10.30 10.43 16.68
CA GLU A 125 -11.49 10.98 16.02
C GLU A 125 -11.35 12.49 15.85
N GLY A 126 -11.51 12.97 14.60
CA GLY A 126 -11.33 14.37 14.24
C GLY A 126 -9.90 14.79 13.88
N ALA A 127 -8.92 13.89 13.97
CA ALA A 127 -7.58 14.15 13.44
C ALA A 127 -7.62 14.21 11.90
N ALA A 128 -6.89 15.19 11.34
CA ALA A 128 -6.68 15.26 9.91
C ALA A 128 -6.13 13.91 9.39
N PRO A 129 -6.54 13.44 8.18
CA PRO A 129 -6.03 12.20 7.65
C PRO A 129 -4.50 12.22 7.67
N LYS A 130 -3.88 11.14 8.13
CA LYS A 130 -2.41 10.94 8.12
C LYS A 130 -1.80 10.87 6.71
N ALA A 131 -2.59 11.22 5.69
CA ALA A 131 -2.17 11.22 4.32
C ALA A 131 -1.14 12.33 4.14
N LEU A 132 0.11 11.91 3.96
CA LEU A 132 0.88 12.49 2.88
C LEU A 132 -0.04 12.51 1.65
N GLY A 133 -0.47 13.71 1.25
CA GLY A 133 -1.37 13.86 0.13
C GLY A 133 -0.73 13.23 -1.11
N VAL A 134 -1.48 12.41 -1.84
CA VAL A 134 -1.06 11.91 -3.16
C VAL A 134 -0.60 13.04 -4.08
N ALA A 135 -1.06 14.27 -3.82
CA ALA A 135 -0.55 15.52 -4.37
C ALA A 135 0.98 15.65 -4.37
N ALA A 136 1.66 15.23 -3.29
CA ALA A 136 3.10 15.40 -3.11
C ALA A 136 3.96 14.35 -3.84
N LEU A 137 3.35 13.31 -4.40
CA LEU A 137 4.08 12.28 -5.14
C LEU A 137 4.37 12.76 -6.58
N PRO A 138 5.59 12.54 -7.12
CA PRO A 138 5.86 12.80 -8.54
C PRO A 138 5.10 11.82 -9.43
N ASP A 139 4.84 12.19 -10.69
CA ASP A 139 4.12 11.31 -11.64
C ASP A 139 4.86 10.00 -11.90
N SER A 140 6.20 9.99 -11.81
CA SER A 140 7.02 8.79 -11.92
C SER A 140 6.96 7.87 -10.70
N ALA A 141 6.29 8.26 -9.60
CA ALA A 141 6.25 7.47 -8.37
C ALA A 141 5.62 6.09 -8.62
N PRO A 142 6.30 4.98 -8.31
CA PRO A 142 5.77 3.64 -8.52
C PRO A 142 4.64 3.35 -7.51
N ILE A 143 3.42 3.13 -8.01
CA ILE A 143 2.23 2.86 -7.18
C ILE A 143 1.95 1.35 -7.12
N CYS A 144 2.07 0.63 -8.24
CA CYS A 144 1.90 -0.82 -8.29
C CYS A 144 3.19 -1.50 -8.76
N SER A 145 3.96 -2.06 -7.82
CA SER A 145 5.20 -2.78 -8.13
C SER A 145 4.96 -4.06 -8.94
N CYS A 146 3.83 -4.75 -8.71
CA CYS A 146 3.49 -6.00 -9.41
C CYS A 146 3.27 -5.79 -10.92
N HIS A 147 2.73 -4.66 -11.33
CA HIS A 147 2.47 -4.36 -12.75
C HIS A 147 3.34 -3.24 -13.32
N ASN A 148 4.21 -2.65 -12.49
CA ASN A 148 5.04 -1.49 -12.78
C ASN A 148 4.22 -0.27 -13.23
N VAL A 149 3.19 0.07 -12.46
CA VAL A 149 2.29 1.21 -12.73
C VAL A 149 2.65 2.38 -11.83
N SER A 150 2.87 3.54 -12.43
CA SER A 150 3.20 4.80 -11.77
C SER A 150 1.96 5.64 -11.42
N LYS A 151 2.14 6.74 -10.67
CA LYS A 151 1.09 7.74 -10.44
C LYS A 151 0.60 8.31 -11.76
N GLY A 152 1.51 8.66 -12.67
CA GLY A 152 1.22 9.22 -13.98
C GLY A 152 0.35 8.30 -14.84
N ASP A 153 0.61 6.99 -14.82
CA ASP A 153 -0.21 6.01 -15.56
C ASP A 153 -1.67 5.98 -15.05
N ILE A 154 -1.86 6.11 -13.74
CA ILE A 154 -3.19 6.16 -13.13
C ILE A 154 -3.88 7.49 -13.47
N CYS A 155 -3.17 8.61 -13.37
CA CYS A 155 -3.69 9.93 -13.75
C CYS A 155 -4.09 9.96 -15.23
N GLN A 156 -3.28 9.38 -16.11
CA GLN A 156 -3.59 9.25 -17.54
C GLN A 156 -4.82 8.37 -17.77
N ALA A 157 -4.95 7.24 -17.06
CA ALA A 157 -6.14 6.41 -17.16
C ALA A 157 -7.42 7.17 -16.74
N VAL A 158 -7.34 7.99 -15.69
CA VAL A 158 -8.46 8.86 -15.27
C VAL A 158 -8.76 9.93 -16.32
N ASN A 159 -7.73 10.57 -16.90
CA ASN A 159 -7.89 11.52 -18.00
C ASN A 159 -8.54 10.89 -19.24
N ASN A 160 -8.28 9.60 -19.48
CA ASN A 160 -8.90 8.81 -20.55
C ASN A 160 -10.32 8.30 -20.21
N GLY A 161 -10.87 8.64 -19.03
CA GLY A 161 -12.25 8.35 -18.64
C GLY A 161 -12.43 7.24 -17.60
N ALA A 162 -11.37 6.70 -17.00
CA ALA A 162 -11.50 5.75 -15.91
C ALA A 162 -11.99 6.44 -14.62
N ARG A 163 -13.21 6.11 -14.17
CA ARG A 163 -13.84 6.76 -13.00
C ARG A 163 -14.07 5.85 -11.79
N ASP A 164 -13.71 4.57 -11.90
CA ASP A 164 -13.82 3.62 -10.81
C ASP A 164 -12.66 2.63 -10.78
N MET A 165 -12.55 1.90 -9.67
CA MET A 165 -11.48 0.92 -9.48
C MET A 165 -11.53 -0.24 -10.48
N SER A 166 -12.68 -0.53 -11.08
CA SER A 166 -12.80 -1.58 -12.10
C SER A 166 -12.15 -1.13 -13.40
N ALA A 167 -12.44 0.10 -13.83
CA ALA A 167 -11.85 0.74 -14.99
C ALA A 167 -10.33 0.95 -14.82
N ILE A 168 -9.87 1.38 -13.63
CA ILE A 168 -8.43 1.50 -13.39
C ILE A 168 -7.74 0.13 -13.48
N LYS A 169 -8.35 -0.92 -12.91
CA LYS A 169 -7.82 -2.29 -13.01
C LYS A 169 -7.78 -2.80 -14.44
N SER A 170 -8.79 -2.51 -15.27
CA SER A 170 -8.80 -2.97 -16.66
C SER A 170 -7.78 -2.24 -17.52
N CYS A 171 -7.64 -0.92 -17.34
CA CYS A 171 -6.74 -0.10 -18.14
C CYS A 171 -5.26 -0.27 -17.73
N THR A 172 -4.97 -0.23 -16.43
CA THR A 172 -3.58 -0.19 -15.93
C THR A 172 -3.09 -1.52 -15.37
N ARG A 173 -4.01 -2.46 -15.10
CA ARG A 173 -3.76 -3.69 -14.32
C ARG A 173 -3.34 -3.44 -12.87
N ALA A 174 -3.21 -2.20 -12.41
CA ALA A 174 -2.89 -1.91 -11.01
C ALA A 174 -3.92 -2.59 -10.07
N ALA A 175 -3.46 -3.09 -8.93
CA ALA A 175 -4.28 -3.80 -7.94
C ALA A 175 -4.96 -5.12 -8.42
N SER A 176 -4.58 -5.66 -9.58
CA SER A 176 -5.11 -6.95 -10.08
C SER A 176 -4.23 -8.17 -9.74
N GLY A 177 -2.94 -7.97 -9.40
CA GLY A 177 -2.01 -9.05 -9.07
C GLY A 177 -1.97 -9.37 -7.58
N CYS A 178 -1.07 -8.71 -6.85
CA CYS A 178 -0.85 -8.92 -5.42
C CYS A 178 -1.80 -8.14 -4.49
N GLY A 179 -2.58 -7.20 -5.02
CA GLY A 179 -3.56 -6.40 -4.26
C GLY A 179 -3.00 -5.37 -3.26
N GLY A 180 -1.70 -5.39 -2.97
CA GLY A 180 -1.07 -4.53 -1.96
C GLY A 180 -1.19 -3.02 -2.21
N CYS A 181 -1.24 -2.60 -3.47
CA CYS A 181 -1.38 -1.18 -3.85
C CYS A 181 -2.83 -0.68 -3.95
N SER A 182 -3.84 -1.53 -3.70
CA SER A 182 -5.26 -1.20 -3.95
C SER A 182 -5.74 0.09 -3.24
N ALA A 183 -5.32 0.31 -2.00
CA ALA A 183 -5.68 1.50 -1.24
C ALA A 183 -5.08 2.77 -1.85
N LEU A 184 -3.80 2.74 -2.21
CA LEU A 184 -3.09 3.88 -2.80
C LEU A 184 -3.56 4.19 -4.21
N VAL A 185 -3.81 3.17 -5.04
CA VAL A 185 -4.43 3.34 -6.37
C VAL A 185 -5.76 4.08 -6.26
N LYS A 186 -6.59 3.71 -5.27
CA LYS A 186 -7.86 4.38 -5.01
C LYS A 186 -7.66 5.85 -4.61
N GLN A 187 -6.70 6.14 -3.73
CA GLN A 187 -6.39 7.52 -3.32
C GLN A 187 -5.91 8.38 -4.50
N VAL A 188 -5.05 7.84 -5.39
CA VAL A 188 -4.58 8.53 -6.60
C VAL A 188 -5.72 8.81 -7.57
N MET A 189 -6.59 7.82 -7.79
CA MET A 189 -7.77 7.98 -8.63
C MET A 189 -8.72 9.04 -8.07
N GLU A 190 -9.04 8.98 -6.77
CA GLU A 190 -9.91 9.97 -6.12
C GLU A 190 -9.31 11.38 -6.16
N TYR A 191 -7.99 11.51 -6.01
CA TYR A 191 -7.29 12.79 -6.15
C TYR A 191 -7.43 13.38 -7.56
N GLN A 192 -7.14 12.59 -8.61
CA GLN A 192 -7.23 13.05 -9.99
C GLN A 192 -8.68 13.39 -10.40
N LEU A 193 -9.67 12.60 -9.94
CA LEU A 193 -11.08 12.88 -10.20
C LEU A 193 -11.54 14.18 -9.52
N ALA A 194 -11.03 14.46 -8.31
CA ALA A 194 -11.32 15.72 -7.62
C ALA A 194 -10.72 16.94 -8.36
N GLU A 195 -9.50 16.83 -8.93
CA GLU A 195 -8.91 17.90 -9.76
C GLU A 195 -9.74 18.17 -11.03
N GLN A 196 -10.40 17.15 -11.60
CA GLN A 196 -11.30 17.29 -12.74
C GLN A 196 -12.71 17.77 -12.37
N GLY A 197 -12.99 18.07 -11.09
CA GLY A 197 -14.32 18.46 -10.61
C GLY A 197 -15.36 17.33 -10.64
N VAL A 198 -14.92 16.07 -10.74
CA VAL A 198 -15.80 14.89 -10.74
C VAL A 198 -15.98 14.42 -9.30
N GLU A 199 -17.13 14.70 -8.70
CA GLU A 199 -17.48 14.15 -7.39
C GLU A 199 -17.60 12.62 -7.45
N VAL A 200 -16.65 11.94 -6.80
CA VAL A 200 -16.75 10.50 -6.55
C VAL A 200 -17.84 10.29 -5.51
N LYS A 201 -19.04 9.91 -5.95
CA LYS A 201 -20.14 9.48 -5.07
C LYS A 201 -19.66 8.33 -4.18
N LYS A 202 -19.28 8.63 -2.94
CA LYS A 202 -19.17 7.65 -1.85
C LYS A 202 -20.54 7.04 -1.65
N ARG A 203 -20.79 5.89 -2.28
CA ARG A 203 -21.94 5.04 -1.95
C ARG A 203 -21.74 4.56 -0.52
N ARG A 204 -22.29 5.31 0.45
CA ARG A 204 -22.49 4.80 1.81
C ARG A 204 -23.25 3.50 1.64
N LEU A 205 -22.61 2.39 1.99
CA LEU A 205 -23.32 1.15 2.25
C LEU A 205 -24.36 1.51 3.32
N ARG A 206 -25.64 1.52 2.93
CA ARG A 206 -26.73 1.54 3.88
C ARG A 206 -26.47 0.37 4.80
N THR A 207 -26.20 0.66 6.07
CA THR A 207 -26.26 -0.33 7.14
C THR A 207 -27.64 -0.99 7.03
N PHE A 208 -27.66 -2.23 6.53
CA PHE A 208 -28.80 -3.09 6.74
C PHE A 208 -28.93 -3.25 8.25
N PRO A 209 -30.06 -2.89 8.88
CA PRO A 209 -30.24 -3.18 10.29
C PRO A 209 -30.13 -4.69 10.43
N VAL A 210 -29.16 -5.12 11.23
CA VAL A 210 -29.08 -6.51 11.70
C VAL A 210 -30.33 -6.72 12.53
N VAL A 211 -31.31 -7.44 11.98
CA VAL A 211 -32.45 -7.93 12.76
C VAL A 211 -31.87 -8.92 13.75
N ALA A 212 -31.92 -8.58 15.04
CA ALA A 212 -31.55 -9.47 16.12
C ALA A 212 -32.51 -10.67 16.15
N PRO A 213 -32.04 -11.92 16.32
CA PRO A 213 -32.91 -13.06 16.52
C PRO A 213 -33.47 -12.99 17.95
N GLY A 214 -34.71 -12.54 18.12
CA GLY A 214 -35.28 -12.39 19.46
C GLY A 214 -36.78 -12.12 19.60
N ASP A 215 -37.49 -11.61 18.57
CA ASP A 215 -38.90 -11.25 18.71
C ASP A 215 -39.81 -12.10 17.82
N LEU A 216 -40.14 -13.31 18.30
CA LEU A 216 -41.30 -14.08 17.84
C LEU A 216 -42.52 -13.60 18.66
N PRO A 217 -43.56 -13.03 18.04
CA PRO A 217 -44.76 -12.64 18.77
C PRO A 217 -45.53 -13.89 19.21
N SER A 218 -45.72 -14.01 20.53
CA SER A 218 -46.69 -14.90 21.15
C SER A 218 -48.12 -14.44 20.83
N GLY A 219 -48.95 -15.34 20.30
CA GLY A 219 -50.40 -15.17 20.33
C GLY A 219 -51.11 -15.48 19.02
N ALA A 220 -51.55 -16.73 18.87
CA ALA A 220 -52.72 -17.07 18.08
C ALA A 220 -53.57 -18.00 18.96
N GLY A 221 -54.62 -17.42 19.54
CA GLY A 221 -55.85 -18.14 19.90
C GLY A 221 -56.85 -18.01 18.75
#